data_AF-A0A9D6P1J7-F1
#
_entry.id   AF-A0A9D6P1J7-F1
#
_cell.length_a   1.000
_cell.length_b   1.000
_cell.length_c   1.000
_cell.angle_alpha   90.00
_cell.angle_beta   90.00
_cell.angle_gamma   90.00
#
_symmetry.space_group_name_H-M   'P 1'
#
loop_
_entity.id
_entity.type
_entity.pdbx_description
1 polymer ?
#
loop_
_entity_poly.entity_id
_entity_poly.type
_entity_poly.pdbx_seq_one_letter_code
_entity_poly.pdbx_strand_id
1 'polypeptide(L)'
;MIETIGTIGMIAAIILPFWNIPLILRIQRRRSSDDISVLWAVGVFVCLLLMLPSGLTSADRVFRVFTITNIVLFGAVVVQVIRYR
;
A
#
# COMPACT_ATOMS: atom_id res chain seq x y z
N MET A 1 21.76 17.18 -7.49
CA MET A 1 20.50 17.62 -6.83
C MET A 1 19.29 16.83 -7.37
N ILE A 2 19.06 16.80 -8.69
CA ILE A 2 17.95 16.05 -9.31
C ILE A 2 18.10 14.52 -9.09
N GLU A 3 19.30 13.96 -9.24
CA GLU A 3 19.54 12.52 -8.98
C GLU A 3 19.31 12.14 -7.52
N THR A 4 19.72 12.98 -6.58
CA THR A 4 19.52 12.75 -5.14
C THR A 4 18.04 12.69 -4.77
N ILE A 5 17.22 13.58 -5.36
CA ILE A 5 15.77 13.59 -5.17
C ILE A 5 15.14 12.30 -5.72
N GLY A 6 15.58 11.84 -6.90
CA GLY A 6 15.12 10.58 -7.48
C GLY A 6 15.42 9.37 -6.60
N THR A 7 16.63 9.28 -6.03
CA THR A 7 17.01 8.19 -5.13
C THR A 7 16.22 8.21 -3.83
N ILE A 8 16.06 9.37 -3.20
CA ILE A 8 15.25 9.52 -1.98
C ILE A 8 13.79 9.15 -2.28
N GLY A 9 13.24 9.62 -3.39
CA GLY A 9 11.90 9.26 -3.85
C GLY A 9 11.73 7.76 -4.06
N MET A 10 12.70 7.10 -4.69
CA MET A 10 12.68 5.65 -4.90
C MET A 10 12.70 4.87 -3.58
N ILE A 11 13.55 5.28 -2.63
CA ILE A 11 13.60 4.66 -1.30
C ILE A 11 12.27 4.86 -0.58
N ALA A 12 11.72 6.07 -0.61
CA ALA A 12 10.42 6.38 0.00
C ALA A 12 9.27 5.58 -0.65
N ALA A 13 9.28 5.42 -1.97
CA ALA A 13 8.28 4.64 -2.72
C ALA A 13 8.20 3.17 -2.27
N ILE A 14 9.30 2.60 -1.78
CA ILE A 14 9.37 1.23 -1.27
C ILE A 14 9.08 1.18 0.23
N ILE A 15 9.71 2.05 1.01
CA ILE A 15 9.60 2.04 2.49
C ILE A 15 8.20 2.41 2.94
N LEU A 16 7.56 3.39 2.30
CA LEU A 16 6.24 3.88 2.72
C LEU A 16 5.19 2.75 2.72
N PRO A 17 5.03 1.95 1.65
CA PRO A 17 4.17 0.77 1.69
C PRO A 17 4.53 -0.28 2.75
N PHE A 18 5.81 -0.44 3.13
CA PHE A 18 6.21 -1.38 4.18
C PHE A 18 5.70 -1.01 5.57
N TRP A 19 5.27 0.24 5.80
CA TRP A 19 4.56 0.60 7.03
C TRP A 19 3.20 -0.09 7.21
N ASN A 20 2.70 -0.78 6.17
CA ASN A 20 1.54 -1.66 6.29
C ASN A 20 1.86 -2.98 7.01
N ILE A 21 3.13 -3.42 7.04
CA ILE A 21 3.53 -4.70 7.64
C ILE A 21 3.22 -4.75 9.15
N PRO A 22 3.57 -3.74 9.98
CA PRO A 22 3.19 -3.72 11.40
C PRO A 22 1.68 -3.85 11.61
N LEU A 23 0.87 -3.22 10.76
CA LEU A 23 -0.59 -3.31 10.83
C LEU A 23 -1.07 -4.74 10.54
N ILE A 24 -0.58 -5.35 9.46
CA ILE A 24 -0.87 -6.75 9.10
C ILE A 24 -0.52 -7.68 10.25
N LEU A 25 0.68 -7.56 10.81
CA LEU A 25 1.14 -8.39 11.93
C LEU A 25 0.30 -8.18 13.19
N ARG A 26 -0.14 -6.94 13.46
CA ARG A 26 -0.99 -6.62 14.60
C ARG A 26 -2.38 -7.26 14.45
N ILE A 27 -3.01 -7.19 13.28
CA ILE A 27 -4.29 -7.85 13.00
C ILE A 27 -4.12 -9.37 13.14
N GLN A 28 -3.09 -9.95 12.52
CA GLN A 28 -2.81 -11.38 12.59
C GLN A 28 -2.60 -11.87 14.03
N ARG A 29 -1.88 -11.10 14.86
CA ARG A 29 -1.61 -11.45 16.27
C ARG A 29 -2.86 -11.31 17.15
N ARG A 30 -3.67 -10.26 16.95
CA ARG A 30 -4.91 -10.04 17.71
C ARG A 30 -6.06 -10.92 17.24
N ARG A 31 -5.98 -11.43 16.01
CA ARG A 31 -7.04 -12.19 15.31
C ARG A 31 -8.37 -11.42 15.25
N SER A 32 -8.31 -10.10 15.31
CA SER A 32 -9.44 -9.17 15.19
C SER A 32 -8.96 -7.90 14.48
N SER A 33 -9.87 -7.31 13.70
CA SER A 33 -9.72 -6.04 12.99
C SER A 33 -10.84 -5.04 13.31
N ASP A 34 -11.56 -5.24 14.43
CA ASP A 34 -12.75 -4.46 14.81
C ASP A 34 -12.47 -2.96 14.89
N ASP A 35 -11.24 -2.59 15.27
CA ASP A 35 -10.76 -1.21 15.38
C ASP A 35 -10.61 -0.48 14.03
N ILE A 36 -10.58 -1.21 12.91
CA ILE A 36 -10.35 -0.65 11.56
C ILE A 36 -11.71 -0.49 10.87
N SER A 37 -11.92 0.33 9.83
CA SER A 37 -13.18 0.29 9.05
C SER A 37 -13.01 -0.55 7.79
N VAL A 38 -13.87 -1.57 7.57
CA VAL A 38 -13.85 -2.38 6.33
C VAL A 38 -14.14 -1.50 5.12
N LEU A 39 -15.12 -0.59 5.23
CA LEU A 39 -15.48 0.30 4.15
C LEU A 39 -14.32 1.23 3.77
N TRP A 40 -13.58 1.71 4.76
CA TRP A 40 -12.36 2.49 4.51
C TRP A 40 -11.29 1.66 3.80
N ALA A 41 -10.98 0.46 4.30
CA ALA A 41 -9.94 -0.39 3.73
C ALA A 41 -10.26 -0.78 2.29
N VAL A 42 -11.50 -1.21 2.02
CA VAL A 42 -11.97 -1.57 0.69
C VAL A 42 -12.03 -0.33 -0.22
N GLY A 43 -12.55 0.79 0.27
CA GLY A 43 -12.64 2.03 -0.49
C GLY A 43 -11.28 2.55 -0.96
N VAL A 44 -10.29 2.60 -0.06
CA VAL A 44 -8.92 2.97 -0.40
C VAL A 44 -8.33 1.99 -1.42
N PHE A 45 -8.54 0.68 -1.24
CA PHE A 45 -8.01 -0.32 -2.17
C PHE A 45 -8.65 -0.24 -3.55
N VAL A 46 -9.95 0.03 -3.66
CA VAL A 46 -10.62 0.29 -4.94
C VAL A 46 -10.01 1.51 -5.63
N CYS A 47 -9.77 2.60 -4.90
CA CYS A 47 -9.07 3.77 -5.47
C CYS A 47 -7.67 3.40 -5.98
N LEU A 48 -6.90 2.59 -5.23
CA LEU A 48 -5.58 2.12 -5.67
C LEU A 48 -5.67 1.27 -6.95
N LEU A 49 -6.67 0.40 -7.05
CA LEU A 49 -6.92 -0.40 -8.26
C LEU A 49 -7.29 0.48 -9.47
N LEU A 50 -8.12 1.50 -9.26
CA LEU A 50 -8.47 2.46 -10.32
C LEU A 50 -7.27 3.30 -10.77
N MET A 51 -6.36 3.62 -9.86
CA MET A 51 -5.11 4.32 -10.17
C MET A 51 -4.03 3.41 -10.75
N LEU A 52 -4.16 2.08 -10.63
CA LEU A 52 -3.15 1.11 -11.05
C LEU A 52 -2.74 1.26 -12.52
N PRO A 53 -3.65 1.41 -13.51
CA PRO A 53 -3.25 1.56 -14.91
C PRO A 53 -2.33 2.77 -15.11
N SER A 54 -2.69 3.91 -14.51
CA SER A 54 -1.90 5.15 -14.59
C SER A 54 -0.51 4.98 -13.99
N GLY A 55 -0.40 4.31 -12.84
CA GLY A 55 0.89 4.02 -12.22
C GLY A 55 1.77 3.08 -13.04
N LEU A 56 1.19 2.03 -13.64
CA LEU A 56 1.95 1.07 -14.46
C LEU A 56 2.43 1.66 -15.78
N THR A 57 1.65 2.54 -16.40
CA THR A 57 2.02 3.19 -17.68
C THR A 57 2.84 4.46 -17.49
N SER A 58 3.00 4.96 -16.27
CA SER A 58 3.73 6.21 -16.00
C SER A 58 5.19 6.11 -16.41
N ALA A 59 5.73 7.18 -17.03
CA ALA A 59 7.15 7.32 -17.33
C ALA A 59 8.02 7.51 -16.06
N ASP A 60 7.41 7.95 -14.96
CA ASP A 60 8.09 8.10 -13.67
C ASP A 60 8.27 6.74 -12.98
N ARG A 61 9.53 6.32 -12.82
CA ARG A 61 9.88 5.06 -12.15
C ARG A 61 9.49 5.06 -10.68
N VAL A 62 9.60 6.20 -9.99
CA VAL A 62 9.28 6.29 -8.55
C VAL A 62 7.81 6.00 -8.34
N PHE A 63 6.94 6.68 -9.10
CA PHE A 63 5.51 6.45 -9.05
C PHE A 63 5.14 5.01 -9.42
N ARG A 64 5.73 4.46 -10.49
CA ARG A 64 5.48 3.06 -10.90
C ARG A 64 5.82 2.05 -9.80
N VAL A 65 6.99 2.18 -9.17
CA VAL A 65 7.43 1.30 -8.08
C VAL A 65 6.55 1.47 -6.85
N PHE A 66 6.20 2.71 -6.50
CA PHE A 66 5.26 2.99 -5.41
C PHE A 66 3.92 2.31 -5.66
N THR A 67 3.32 2.47 -6.84
CA THR A 67 2.02 1.88 -7.17
C THR A 67 2.05 0.36 -7.02
N ILE A 68 3.06 -0.32 -7.57
CA ILE A 68 3.18 -1.78 -7.48
C ILE A 68 3.36 -2.23 -6.03
N THR A 69 4.27 -1.60 -5.30
CA THR A 69 4.56 -1.99 -3.91
C THR A 69 3.38 -1.73 -2.99
N ASN A 70 2.72 -0.58 -3.17
CA ASN A 70 1.56 -0.17 -2.40
C ASN A 70 0.36 -1.07 -2.66
N ILE A 71 0.08 -1.45 -3.91
CA ILE A 71 -1.08 -2.29 -4.19
C ILE A 71 -0.94 -3.70 -3.60
N VAL A 72 0.28 -4.26 -3.60
CA VAL A 72 0.56 -5.56 -3.01
C VAL A 72 0.39 -5.52 -1.49
N LEU A 73 1.04 -4.57 -0.81
CA LEU A 73 1.02 -4.51 0.65
C LEU A 73 -0.31 -4.03 1.21
N PHE A 74 -0.94 -3.05 0.58
CA PHE A 74 -2.27 -2.62 1.00
C PHE A 74 -3.34 -3.67 0.66
N GLY A 75 -3.17 -4.43 -0.44
CA GLY A 75 -3.98 -5.61 -0.71
C GLY A 75 -3.91 -6.64 0.41
N ALA A 76 -2.71 -6.90 0.95
CA ALA A 76 -2.54 -7.74 2.12
C ALA A 76 -3.24 -7.17 3.37
N VAL A 77 -3.22 -5.84 3.59
CA VAL A 77 -4.02 -5.19 4.65
C VAL A 77 -5.50 -5.48 4.46
N VAL A 78 -6.06 -5.26 3.27
CA VAL A 78 -7.49 -5.50 3.00
C VAL A 78 -7.87 -6.96 3.24
N VAL A 79 -7.07 -7.91 2.77
CA VAL A 79 -7.29 -9.34 3.01
C VAL A 79 -7.31 -9.65 4.50
N GLN A 80 -6.39 -9.07 5.28
CA GLN A 80 -6.31 -9.29 6.73
C GLN A 80 -7.47 -8.65 7.48
N VAL A 81 -7.88 -7.44 7.10
CA VAL A 81 -9.06 -6.76 7.66
C VAL A 81 -10.33 -7.57 7.39
N ILE A 82 -10.53 -8.09 6.18
CA ILE A 82 -11.71 -8.90 5.85
C ILE A 82 -11.67 -10.25 6.57
N ARG A 83 -10.50 -10.89 6.66
CA ARG A 83 -10.35 -12.22 7.26
C ARG A 83 -10.61 -12.24 8.77
N TYR A 84 -10.25 -11.17 9.47
CA TYR A 84 -10.38 -11.04 10.93
C TYR A 84 -11.41 -9.98 11.30
N ARG A 85 -12.43 -9.81 10.47
CA ARG A 85 -13.64 -9.11 10.85
C ARG A 85 -14.62 -10.07 11.50
#